data_AF-A0A9D6XY42-F1
#
_entry.id   AF-A0A9D6XY42-F1
#
_cell.length_a   1.000
_cell.length_b   1.000
_cell.length_c   1.000
_cell.angle_alpha   90.00
_cell.angle_beta   90.00
_cell.angle_gamma   90.00
#
_symmetry.space_group_name_H-M   'P 1'
#
loop_
_entity.id
_entity.type
_entity.pdbx_description
1 polymer ?
#
loop_
_entity_poly.entity_id
_entity_poly.type
_entity_poly.pdbx_seq_one_letter_code
_entity_poly.pdbx_strand_id
1 'polypeptide(L)' 'MSVSISVKNVPDDIAEKLRRRAKLHHRSIQGELMAILEEATGPSKLSVEQAESRLRALGFETGDDSTSWLRELRDAR' A
#
# COMPACT_ATOMS: atom_id res chain seq x y z
N MET A 1 10.65 11.70 -13.15
CA MET A 1 12.04 11.37 -13.55
C MET A 1 12.22 9.87 -13.34
N SER A 2 12.72 9.12 -14.33
CA SER A 2 13.00 7.69 -14.17
C SER A 2 14.42 7.50 -13.61
N VAL A 3 14.55 6.72 -12.54
CA VAL A 3 15.84 6.35 -11.95
C VAL A 3 16.09 4.87 -12.28
N SER A 4 17.24 4.57 -12.90
CA SER A 4 17.66 3.20 -13.18
C SER A 4 18.51 2.69 -12.01
N ILE A 5 18.11 1.57 -11.42
CA ILE A 5 18.85 0.91 -10.33
C ILE A 5 19.44 -0.38 -10.88
N SER A 6 20.76 -0.52 -10.83
CA SER A 6 21.46 -1.74 -11.19
C SER A 6 21.95 -2.44 -9.93
N VAL A 7 21.49 -3.67 -9.72
CA VAL A 7 21.93 -4.51 -8.60
C VAL A 7 23.04 -5.43 -9.10
N LYS A 8 24.26 -5.23 -8.60
CA LYS A 8 25.43 -6.07 -8.91
C LYS A 8 25.61 -7.14 -7.83
N ASN A 9 26.20 -8.28 -8.19
CA ASN A 9 26.47 -9.41 -7.30
C ASN A 9 25.22 -10.01 -6.65
N VAL A 10 24.15 -10.22 -7.43
CA VAL A 10 23.00 -10.99 -6.94
C VAL A 10 23.39 -12.47 -6.87
N PRO A 11 23.31 -13.11 -5.69
CA PRO A 11 23.53 -14.56 -5.58
C PRO A 11 22.56 -15.34 -6.47
N ASP A 12 23.05 -16.41 -7.12
CA ASP A 12 22.25 -17.21 -8.07
C ASP A 12 20.99 -17.80 -7.42
N ASP A 13 21.06 -18.16 -6.14
CA ASP A 13 19.91 -18.71 -5.41
C ASP A 13 18.78 -17.66 -5.25
N ILE A 14 19.14 -16.39 -5.03
CA ILE A 14 18.20 -15.27 -4.96
C ILE A 14 17.65 -14.98 -6.34
N ALA A 15 18.48 -14.95 -7.38
CA ALA A 15 18.04 -14.75 -8.75
C ALA A 15 17.02 -15.82 -9.19
N GLU A 16 17.26 -17.09 -8.85
CA GLU A 16 16.35 -18.20 -9.16
C GLU A 16 15.03 -18.15 -8.36
N LYS A 17 15.08 -17.74 -7.09
CA LYS A 17 13.85 -17.48 -6.31
C LYS A 17 13.04 -16.35 -6.94
N LEU A 18 13.70 -15.27 -7.36
CA LEU A 18 13.06 -14.12 -8.00
C LEU A 18 12.44 -14.50 -9.36
N ARG A 19 13.14 -15.29 -10.19
CA ARG A 19 12.63 -15.82 -11.46
C ARG A 19 11.38 -16.67 -11.27
N ARG A 20 11.39 -17.59 -10.30
CA ARG A 20 10.23 -18.43 -9.98
C ARG A 20 9.04 -17.59 -9.54
N ARG A 21 9.27 -16.62 -8.65
CA ARG A 21 8.25 -15.70 -8.18
C ARG A 21 7.66 -14.86 -9.31
N ALA A 22 8.51 -14.29 -10.17
CA ALA A 22 8.08 -13.55 -11.36
C ALA A 22 7.22 -14.41 -12.31
N LYS A 23 7.60 -15.68 -12.53
CA LYS A 23 6.82 -16.63 -13.34
C LYS A 23 5.44 -16.93 -12.73
N LEU A 24 5.36 -17.07 -11.40
CA LEU A 24 4.10 -17.29 -10.69
C LEU A 24 3.19 -16.07 -10.76
N HIS A 25 3.74 -14.85 -10.67
CA HIS A 25 2.98 -13.61 -10.78
C HIS A 25 2.75 -13.16 -12.23
N HIS A 26 3.18 -13.96 -13.23
CA HIS A 26 3.11 -13.64 -14.65
C HIS A 26 3.73 -12.28 -15.01
N ARG A 27 4.81 -11.90 -14.31
CA ARG A 27 5.52 -10.62 -14.47
C ARG A 27 6.93 -10.85 -15.00
N SER A 28 7.51 -9.82 -15.63
CA SER A 28 8.95 -9.81 -15.92
C SER A 28 9.75 -9.72 -14.62
N ILE A 29 11.02 -10.13 -14.63
CA ILE A 29 11.90 -10.02 -13.44
C ILE A 29 11.99 -8.56 -12.96
N GLN A 30 12.09 -7.62 -13.90
CA GLN A 30 12.10 -6.19 -13.57
C GLN A 30 10.78 -5.73 -12.95
N GLY A 31 9.64 -6.22 -13.46
CA GLY A 31 8.32 -5.93 -12.90
C GLY A 31 8.11 -6.53 -11.52
N GLU A 32 8.63 -7.73 -11.27
CA GLU A 32 8.60 -8.35 -9.93
C GLU A 32 9.47 -7.58 -8.94
N LEU A 33 10.66 -7.15 -9.37
CA LEU A 33 11.53 -6.32 -8.54
C LEU A 33 10.85 -4.99 -8.19
N MET A 34 10.18 -4.37 -9.17
CA MET A 34 9.41 -3.15 -8.93
C MET A 34 8.27 -3.39 -7.93
N ALA A 35 7.52 -4.48 -8.09
CA ALA A 35 6.44 -4.82 -7.16
C ALA A 35 6.93 -5.05 -5.72
N ILE A 36 8.09 -5.69 -5.55
CA ILE A 36 8.71 -5.88 -4.23
C ILE A 36 9.15 -4.53 -3.65
N LEU A 37 9.71 -3.64 -4.47
CA LEU A 37 10.09 -2.29 -4.04
C LEU A 37 8.86 -1.46 -3.67
N GLU A 38 7.79 -1.50 -4.45
CA GLU A 38 6.52 -0.84 -4.15
C GLU A 38 5.89 -1.39 -2.86
N GLU A 39 5.97 -2.69 -2.61
CA GLU A 39 5.50 -3.29 -1.35
C GLU A 39 6.37 -2.87 -0.16
N ALA A 40 7.70 -2.82 -0.34
CA ALA A 40 8.65 -2.48 0.72
C ALA A 40 8.68 -0.97 1.04
N THR A 41 8.44 -0.12 0.03
CA THR A 41 8.45 1.35 0.15
C THR A 41 7.05 1.96 0.25
N GLY A 42 6.03 1.18 -0.06
CA GLY A 42 4.64 1.55 0.12
C GLY A 42 4.37 1.92 1.58
N PRO A 43 3.31 2.71 1.84
CA PRO A 43 2.93 3.01 3.20
C PRO A 43 2.81 1.69 3.95
N SER A 44 3.66 1.50 4.97
CA SER A 44 3.61 0.34 5.86
C SER A 44 2.14 0.10 6.15
N LYS A 45 1.62 -1.07 5.77
CA LYS A 45 0.20 -1.42 5.97
C LYS A 45 -0.07 -1.13 7.44
N LEU A 46 -0.64 0.05 7.73
CA LEU A 46 -0.88 0.45 9.10
C LEU A 46 -1.80 -0.64 9.62
N SER A 47 -1.43 -1.27 10.73
CA SER A 47 -2.40 -2.07 11.46
C SER A 47 -3.66 -1.21 11.61
N VAL A 48 -4.84 -1.82 11.57
CA VAL A 48 -6.12 -1.11 11.76
C VAL A 48 -6.04 -0.21 13.00
N GLU A 49 -5.34 -0.66 14.04
CA GLU A 49 -5.07 0.08 15.28
C GLU A 49 -4.18 1.31 15.09
N GLN A 50 -3.15 1.22 14.24
CA GLN A 50 -2.26 2.34 13.94
C GLN A 50 -2.92 3.36 13.00
N ALA A 51 -3.77 2.88 12.09
CA ALA A 51 -4.61 3.74 11.26
C ALA A 51 -5.63 4.51 12.13
N GLU A 52 -6.29 3.83 13.06
CA GLU A 52 -7.23 4.45 14.01
C GLU A 52 -6.53 5.48 14.90
N SER A 53 -5.38 5.15 15.48
CA SER A 53 -4.61 6.06 16.32
C SER A 53 -4.19 7.32 15.56
N ARG A 54 -3.82 7.16 14.28
CA ARG A 54 -3.43 8.29 13.42
C ARG A 54 -4.62 9.16 13.03
N LEU A 55 -5.78 8.56 12.73
CA LEU A 55 -7.02 9.29 12.45
C LEU A 55 -7.49 10.09 13.66
N ARG A 56 -7.46 9.49 14.87
CA ARG A 56 -7.74 10.20 16.13
C ARG A 56 -6.76 11.35 16.39
N ALA A 57 -5.47 11.14 16.15
CA ALA A 57 -4.45 12.19 16.31
C ALA A 57 -4.62 13.36 15.31
N LEU A 58 -5.19 13.07 14.13
CA LEU A 58 -5.58 14.08 13.13
C LEU A 58 -6.93 14.76 13.44
N GLY A 59 -7.58 14.40 14.55
CA GLY A 59 -8.84 14.99 14.99
C GLY A 59 -10.07 14.45 14.26
N PHE A 60 -9.93 13.36 13.50
CA PHE A 60 -11.07 12.66 12.94
C PHE A 60 -11.72 11.84 14.05
N GLU A 61 -12.83 12.33 14.58
CA GLU A 61 -13.76 11.51 15.35
C GLU A 61 -14.59 10.71 14.35
N THR A 62 -14.34 9.41 14.24
CA THR A 62 -15.27 8.50 13.55
C THR A 62 -16.53 8.41 14.40
N GLY A 63 -17.41 9.40 14.23
CA GLY A 63 -18.69 9.54 14.87
C GLY A 63 -19.84 9.51 13.87
N ASP A 64 -21.07 9.57 14.40
CA ASP A 64 -22.36 9.45 13.70
C ASP A 64 -22.70 10.63 12.77
N ASP A 65 -21.69 11.21 12.10
CA ASP A 65 -21.82 12.31 11.15
C ASP A 65 -22.81 11.95 10.04
N SER A 66 -22.81 10.68 9.63
CA SER A 66 -23.74 10.18 8.61
C SER A 66 -25.20 10.43 9.00
N THR A 67 -25.57 10.26 10.27
CA THR A 67 -26.94 10.45 10.75
C THR A 67 -27.29 11.93 10.89
N SER A 68 -26.31 12.79 11.24
CA SER A 68 -26.51 14.25 11.25
C SER A 68 -26.75 14.79 9.83
N TRP A 69 -25.96 14.33 8.86
CA TRP A 69 -26.06 14.77 7.46
C TRP A 69 -27.38 14.32 6.82
N LEU A 70 -27.85 13.11 7.15
CA LEU A 70 -29.15 12.61 6.69
C LEU A 70 -30.33 13.40 7.30
N ARG A 71 -30.21 13.87 8.55
CA ARG A 71 -31.25 14.71 9.19
C ARG A 71 -31.31 16.09 8.55
N GLU A 72 -30.18 16.74 8.32
CA GLU A 72 -30.15 18.04 7.61
C GLU A 72 -30.73 17.95 6.21
N LEU A 73 -30.37 16.93 5.43
CA LEU A 73 -30.91 16.73 4.08
C LEU A 73 -32.41 16.44 4.07
N ARG A 74 -32.92 15.77 5.10
CA ARG A 74 -34.36 15.49 5.25
C ARG A 74 -35.14 16.74 5.64
N ASP A 75 -34.62 17.52 6.59
CA ASP A 75 -35.33 18.67 7.15
C ASP A 75 -35.24 19.92 6.26
N ALA A 76 -34.38 19.90 5.22
CA ALA A 76 -34.28 20.92 4.18
C ALA A 76 -35.29 20.78 3.02
N ARG A 77 -36.23 19.82 3.10
CA ARG A 77 -37.24 19.54 2.07
C ARG A 77 -38.66 19.90 2.53
#